data_AF-A0A4Y2SAN6-F1
#
_entry.id   AF-A0A4Y2SAN6-F1
#
_cell.length_a   1.000
_cell.length_b   1.000
_cell.length_c   1.000
_cell.angle_alpha   90.00
_cell.angle_beta   90.00
_cell.angle_gamma   90.00
#
_symmetry.space_group_name_H-M   'P 1'
#
loop_
_entity.id
_entity.type
_entity.pdbx_description
1 polymer ?
#
loop_
_entity_poly.entity_id
_entity_poly.type
_entity_poly.pdbx_seq_one_letter_code
_entity_poly.pdbx_strand_id
1 'polypeptide(L)'
;MMYCPFSARANTFSVPDPSLLDSQEIFLKSWYLDVPIVQGIPGNERADKAAKSANASREAFVPLIDALQAVKLSQHRVWQRIWDGQSNNKLYKIQPSIKGFGNLTIRKHDVILTRLRVGHTFLTHRHLLHSDPAPICNGCN
;
A
#
# COMPACT_ATOMS: atom_id res chain seq x y z
N MET A 1 -51.38 11.33 -35.07
CA MET A 1 -50.30 12.33 -35.00
C MET A 1 -50.83 13.56 -34.30
N MET A 2 -50.59 13.68 -32.99
CA MET A 2 -50.90 14.93 -32.27
C MET A 2 -49.63 15.77 -32.22
N TYR A 3 -49.66 16.91 -32.90
CA TYR A 3 -48.81 18.05 -32.64
C TYR A 3 -49.61 19.03 -31.77
N CYS A 4 -49.01 19.52 -30.68
CA CYS A 4 -49.44 20.75 -30.00
C CYS A 4 -48.20 21.47 -29.42
N PRO A 5 -48.13 22.81 -29.44
CA PRO A 5 -46.87 23.56 -29.55
C PRO A 5 -46.41 24.27 -28.26
N PHE A 6 -45.17 24.78 -28.34
CA PHE A 6 -44.43 25.61 -27.40
C PHE A 6 -45.20 26.80 -26.80
N SER A 7 -44.96 27.09 -25.52
CA SER A 7 -44.96 28.46 -24.98
C SER A 7 -43.92 28.59 -23.86
N ALA A 8 -42.80 29.25 -24.18
CA ALA A 8 -41.77 29.64 -23.22
C ALA A 8 -42.09 31.06 -22.73
N ARG A 9 -42.32 31.21 -21.42
CA ARG A 9 -42.61 32.50 -20.81
C ARG A 9 -41.29 33.18 -20.43
N ALA A 10 -40.93 34.23 -21.14
CA ALA A 10 -39.85 35.13 -20.78
C ALA A 10 -40.29 36.00 -19.58
N ASN A 11 -39.62 35.87 -18.43
CA ASN A 11 -39.74 36.85 -17.35
C ASN A 11 -38.62 37.89 -17.56
N THR A 12 -39.01 39.09 -17.97
CA THR A 12 -38.18 40.30 -17.89
C THR A 12 -38.07 40.73 -16.43
N PHE A 13 -36.88 40.64 -15.84
CA PHE A 13 -36.61 41.21 -14.52
C PHE A 13 -36.06 42.63 -14.73
N SER A 14 -36.83 43.63 -14.28
CA SER A 14 -36.40 45.04 -14.31
C SER A 14 -35.24 45.27 -13.36
N VAL A 15 -34.21 46.00 -13.80
CA VAL A 15 -33.06 46.40 -12.97
C VAL A 15 -33.50 47.50 -11.99
N PRO A 16 -33.22 47.41 -10.68
CA PRO A 16 -33.54 48.49 -9.74
C PRO A 16 -32.51 49.64 -9.82
N ASP A 17 -32.97 50.84 -9.47
CA ASP A 17 -32.26 52.12 -9.51
C ASP A 17 -30.93 52.10 -8.69
N PRO A 18 -29.77 52.53 -9.25
CA PRO A 18 -28.46 52.41 -8.59
C PRO A 18 -28.23 53.35 -7.40
N SER A 19 -29.18 54.23 -7.08
CA SER A 19 -29.01 55.29 -6.08
C SER A 19 -29.32 54.88 -4.63
N LEU A 20 -29.69 53.61 -4.37
CA LEU A 20 -30.22 53.15 -3.08
C LEU A 20 -29.49 51.94 -2.45
N LEU A 21 -28.23 51.67 -2.77
CA LEU A 21 -27.51 50.53 -2.20
C LEU A 21 -26.22 50.93 -1.47
N ASP A 22 -26.22 50.62 -0.17
CA ASP A 22 -25.22 50.99 0.82
C ASP A 22 -23.89 50.26 0.61
N SER A 23 -22.76 50.93 0.90
CA SER A 23 -21.40 50.48 0.52
C SER A 23 -20.96 49.14 1.12
N GLN A 24 -21.67 48.64 2.14
CA GLN A 24 -21.44 47.32 2.73
C GLN A 24 -22.01 46.16 1.90
N GLU A 25 -22.96 46.38 0.99
CA GLU A 25 -23.47 45.34 0.09
C GLU A 25 -22.48 44.97 -1.03
N ILE A 26 -21.59 45.89 -1.41
CA ILE A 26 -20.62 45.69 -2.50
C ILE A 26 -19.57 44.64 -2.08
N PHE A 27 -19.20 44.59 -0.80
CA PHE A 27 -18.19 43.67 -0.28
C PHE A 27 -18.67 42.22 -0.17
N LEU A 28 -19.97 42.00 -0.03
CA LEU A 28 -20.54 40.65 0.10
C LEU A 28 -21.09 40.08 -1.20
N LYS A 29 -21.19 40.86 -2.29
CA LYS A 29 -21.58 40.36 -3.62
C LYS A 29 -20.44 39.72 -4.44
N SER A 30 -19.30 39.42 -3.81
CA SER A 30 -18.29 38.49 -4.37
C SER A 30 -18.75 37.04 -4.17
N TRP A 31 -19.94 36.70 -4.68
CA TRP A 31 -20.45 35.34 -4.64
C TRP A 31 -19.73 34.55 -5.72
N TYR A 32 -19.10 33.47 -5.28
CA TYR A 32 -18.49 32.40 -6.07
C TYR A 32 -19.27 32.15 -7.37
N LEU A 33 -18.81 32.74 -8.49
CA LEU A 33 -19.11 32.18 -9.79
C LEU A 33 -18.09 31.08 -10.00
N ASP A 34 -18.54 29.82 -9.91
CA ASP A 34 -17.85 28.72 -10.56
C ASP A 34 -17.82 29.05 -12.06
N VAL A 35 -16.68 29.58 -12.51
CA VAL A 35 -16.42 29.83 -13.93
C VAL A 35 -16.26 28.47 -14.58
N PRO A 36 -17.20 27.99 -15.42
CA PRO A 36 -16.93 26.83 -16.26
C PRO A 36 -15.69 27.18 -17.10
N ILE A 37 -14.77 26.23 -17.28
CA ILE A 37 -13.46 26.44 -17.91
C ILE A 37 -13.65 26.99 -19.34
N VAL A 38 -13.80 28.31 -19.47
CA VAL A 38 -13.80 29.00 -20.75
C VAL A 38 -12.34 29.35 -21.01
N GLN A 39 -11.76 28.63 -21.96
CA GLN A 39 -10.41 28.85 -22.46
C GLN A 39 -10.31 30.29 -23.01
N GLY A 40 -9.24 31.01 -22.67
CA GLY A 40 -9.02 32.38 -23.18
C GLY A 40 -9.20 33.52 -22.17
N ILE A 41 -9.37 33.27 -20.86
CA ILE A 41 -9.20 34.32 -19.84
C ILE A 41 -7.74 34.30 -19.37
N PRO A 42 -6.91 35.31 -19.73
CA PRO A 42 -5.47 35.28 -19.44
C PRO A 42 -5.15 35.24 -17.94
N GLY A 43 -6.04 35.77 -17.09
CA GLY A 43 -5.89 35.70 -15.64
C GLY A 43 -6.03 34.28 -15.08
N ASN A 44 -7.00 33.50 -15.59
CA ASN A 44 -7.23 32.13 -15.15
C ASN A 44 -6.14 31.18 -15.69
N GLU A 45 -5.70 31.38 -16.93
CA GLU A 45 -4.57 30.61 -17.48
C GLU A 45 -3.26 30.88 -16.75
N ARG A 46 -3.01 32.14 -16.33
CA ARG A 46 -1.85 32.46 -15.49
C ARG A 46 -1.97 31.83 -14.10
N ALA A 47 -3.16 31.84 -13.50
CA ALA A 47 -3.40 31.19 -12.21
C ALA A 47 -3.24 29.67 -12.28
N ASP A 48 -3.81 29.02 -13.32
CA ASP A 48 -3.69 27.59 -13.56
C ASP A 48 -2.25 27.18 -13.89
N LYS A 49 -1.53 27.99 -14.69
CA LYS A 49 -0.11 27.77 -14.96
C LYS A 49 0.74 27.93 -13.70
N ALA A 50 0.44 28.92 -12.85
CA ALA A 50 1.11 29.10 -11.56
C ALA A 50 0.82 27.91 -10.62
N ALA A 51 -0.43 27.45 -10.52
CA ALA A 51 -0.81 26.28 -9.72
C ALA A 51 -0.14 25.00 -10.22
N LYS A 52 -0.09 24.78 -11.54
CA LYS A 52 0.61 23.66 -12.17
C LYS A 52 2.12 23.72 -11.95
N SER A 53 2.73 24.91 -12.02
CA SER A 53 4.15 25.10 -11.74
C SER A 53 4.50 24.92 -10.26
N ALA A 54 3.60 25.28 -9.33
CA ALA A 54 3.76 25.05 -7.90
C ALA A 54 3.60 23.56 -7.53
N ASN A 55 2.74 22.83 -8.25
CA ASN A 55 2.61 21.37 -8.07
C ASN A 55 3.80 20.57 -8.62
N ALA A 56 4.61 21.15 -9.51
CA ALA A 56 5.80 20.49 -10.06
C ALA A 56 6.93 20.34 -9.03
N SER A 57 6.91 21.09 -7.92
CA SER A 57 7.90 21.01 -6.84
C SER A 57 7.46 20.14 -5.68
N ARG A 58 6.38 19.35 -5.82
CA ARG A 58 6.03 18.36 -4.80
C ARG A 58 7.11 17.30 -4.79
N GLU A 59 8.05 17.43 -3.85
CA GLU A 59 8.91 16.34 -3.41
C GLU A 59 8.07 15.07 -3.36
N ALA A 60 8.53 14.00 -4.01
CA ALA A 60 7.81 12.73 -4.05
C ALA A 60 7.68 12.22 -2.61
N PHE A 61 6.56 12.56 -1.97
CA PHE A 61 6.29 12.18 -0.59
C PHE A 61 6.06 10.68 -0.58
N VAL A 62 7.09 9.93 -0.18
CA VAL A 62 6.96 8.49 0.07
C VAL A 62 6.24 8.34 1.40
N PRO A 63 5.06 7.71 1.43
CA PRO A 63 4.38 7.42 2.68
C PRO A 63 5.31 6.66 3.63
N LEU A 64 5.34 7.05 4.91
CA LEU A 64 6.18 6.41 5.92
C LEU A 64 5.98 4.88 5.97
N ILE A 65 4.75 4.42 5.75
CA ILE A 65 4.41 3.00 5.71
C ILE A 65 5.19 2.26 4.61
N ASP A 66 5.33 2.86 3.43
CA ASP A 66 6.04 2.26 2.31
C ASP A 66 7.55 2.22 2.57
N ALA A 67 8.10 3.29 3.16
CA ALA A 67 9.50 3.32 3.59
C ALA A 67 9.80 2.24 4.64
N LEU A 68 8.94 2.09 5.66
CA LEU A 68 9.06 1.05 6.67
C LEU A 68 8.93 -0.35 6.06
N GLN A 69 8.03 -0.53 5.10
CA GLN A 69 7.87 -1.80 4.40
C GLN A 69 9.12 -2.14 3.58
N ALA A 70 9.73 -1.17 2.90
CA ALA A 70 10.97 -1.36 2.16
C ALA A 70 12.12 -1.81 3.09
N VAL A 71 12.23 -1.22 4.29
CA VAL A 71 13.22 -1.63 5.30
C VAL A 71 12.97 -3.07 5.79
N LYS A 72 11.73 -3.44 6.06
CA LYS A 72 11.40 -4.83 6.45
C LYS A 72 11.78 -5.83 5.35
N LEU A 73 11.48 -5.50 4.10
CA LEU A 73 11.82 -6.34 2.95
C LEU A 73 13.34 -6.44 2.75
N SER A 74 14.08 -5.34 2.92
CA SER A 74 15.54 -5.36 2.80
C SER A 74 16.18 -6.23 3.88
N GLN A 75 15.72 -6.12 5.13
CA GLN A 75 16.15 -6.97 6.23
C GLN A 75 15.86 -8.45 5.94
N HIS A 76 14.63 -8.78 5.50
CA HIS A 76 14.26 -10.14 5.13
C HIS A 76 15.17 -10.70 4.03
N ARG A 77 15.51 -9.91 3.01
CA ARG A 77 16.41 -10.32 1.92
C ARG A 77 17.84 -10.57 2.41
N VAL A 78 18.33 -9.81 3.38
CA VAL A 78 19.67 -10.04 3.97
C VAL A 78 19.67 -11.36 4.74
N TRP A 79 18.68 -11.58 5.60
CA TRP A 79 18.57 -12.82 6.36
C TRP A 79 18.40 -14.05 5.47
N GLN A 80 17.60 -13.93 4.40
CA GLN A 80 17.42 -15.02 3.45
C GLN A 80 18.74 -15.37 2.76
N ARG A 81 19.54 -14.38 2.35
CA ARG A 81 20.88 -14.63 1.78
C ARG A 81 21.83 -15.33 2.75
N ILE A 82 21.83 -14.93 4.02
CA ILE A 82 22.65 -15.60 5.05
C ILE A 82 22.19 -17.05 5.22
N TRP A 83 20.88 -17.27 5.22
CA TRP A 83 20.26 -18.58 5.34
C TRP A 83 20.57 -19.48 4.13
N ASP A 84 20.52 -18.94 2.92
CA ASP A 84 20.88 -19.63 1.68
C ASP A 84 22.36 -20.07 1.66
N GLY A 85 23.22 -19.36 2.41
CA GLY A 85 24.60 -19.77 2.63
C GLY A 85 24.79 -20.97 3.57
N GLN A 86 23.75 -21.41 4.29
CA GLN A 86 23.83 -22.50 5.27
C GLN A 86 23.70 -23.90 4.64
N SER A 87 24.57 -24.22 3.69
CA SER A 87 24.54 -25.49 2.94
C SER A 87 24.73 -26.74 3.80
N ASN A 88 25.47 -26.65 4.91
CA ASN A 88 25.69 -27.77 5.85
C ASN A 88 24.62 -27.89 6.95
N ASN A 89 23.56 -27.08 6.91
CA ASN A 89 22.51 -27.13 7.91
C ASN A 89 21.42 -28.14 7.50
N LYS A 90 21.19 -29.17 8.32
CA LYS A 90 20.09 -30.14 8.11
C LYS A 90 18.73 -29.43 8.03
N LEU A 91 18.54 -28.37 8.80
CA LEU A 91 17.29 -27.60 8.80
C LEU A 91 17.09 -26.83 7.49
N TYR A 92 18.15 -26.33 6.84
CA TYR A 92 18.04 -25.63 5.55
C TYR A 92 17.44 -26.54 4.47
N LYS A 93 17.85 -27.82 4.45
CA LYS A 93 17.31 -28.82 3.51
C LYS A 93 15.79 -29.02 3.66
N ILE A 94 15.27 -28.84 4.86
CA ILE A 94 13.84 -29.00 5.15
C ILE A 94 13.10 -27.67 4.96
N GLN A 95 13.73 -26.56 5.34
CA GLN A 95 13.14 -25.23 5.36
C GLN A 95 14.09 -24.21 4.69
N PRO A 96 14.04 -24.05 3.37
CA PRO A 96 14.91 -23.12 2.67
C PRO A 96 14.50 -21.65 2.85
N SER A 97 13.29 -21.36 3.34
CA SER A 97 12.86 -19.98 3.62
C SER A 97 12.98 -19.62 5.09
N ILE A 98 13.45 -18.41 5.39
CA ILE A 98 13.48 -17.87 6.75
C ILE A 98 12.08 -17.64 7.35
N LYS A 99 11.06 -17.48 6.50
CA LYS A 99 9.66 -17.33 6.95
C LYS A 99 9.12 -18.62 7.59
N GLY A 100 9.70 -19.75 7.22
CA GLY A 100 9.35 -21.07 7.72
C GLY A 100 7.90 -21.50 7.48
N PHE A 101 7.48 -22.49 8.25
CA PHE A 101 6.18 -23.15 8.07
C PHE A 101 5.02 -22.49 8.82
N GLY A 102 5.22 -21.28 9.36
CA GLY A 102 4.29 -20.62 10.28
C GLY A 102 4.35 -21.21 11.69
N ASN A 103 3.93 -20.40 12.67
CA ASN A 103 3.86 -20.80 14.07
C ASN A 103 2.45 -21.26 14.40
N LEU A 104 2.33 -22.34 15.16
CA LEU A 104 1.08 -22.77 15.76
C LEU A 104 0.76 -21.88 16.95
N THR A 105 -0.53 -21.83 17.30
CA THR A 105 -1.02 -21.05 18.46
C THR A 105 -0.42 -21.53 19.78
N ILE A 106 -0.02 -22.81 19.84
CA ILE A 106 0.54 -23.44 21.03
C ILE A 106 2.00 -23.78 20.78
N ARG A 107 2.91 -23.07 21.47
CA ARG A 107 4.37 -23.28 21.41
C ARG A 107 4.81 -24.75 21.54
N LYS A 108 4.14 -25.54 22.40
CA LYS A 108 4.46 -26.96 22.57
C LYS A 108 4.34 -27.75 21.26
N HIS A 109 3.31 -27.47 20.46
CA HIS A 109 3.08 -28.15 19.18
C HIS A 109 4.15 -27.76 18.15
N ASP A 110 4.54 -26.49 18.10
CA ASP A 110 5.64 -26.04 17.22
C ASP A 110 6.95 -26.76 17.52
N VAL A 111 7.27 -26.92 18.81
CA VAL A 111 8.48 -27.63 19.23
C VAL A 111 8.41 -29.10 18.81
N ILE A 112 7.28 -29.77 19.03
CA ILE A 112 7.09 -31.17 18.62
C ILE A 112 7.23 -31.29 17.10
N LEU A 113 6.53 -30.45 16.34
CA LEU A 113 6.56 -30.49 14.88
C LEU A 113 7.95 -30.20 14.31
N THR A 114 8.66 -29.24 14.89
CA THR A 114 10.04 -28.92 14.48
C THR A 114 10.99 -30.10 14.73
N ARG A 115 10.87 -30.75 15.89
CA ARG A 115 11.66 -31.96 16.20
C ARG A 115 11.34 -33.10 15.24
N LEU A 116 10.07 -33.33 14.94
CA LEU A 116 9.64 -34.35 13.97
C LEU A 116 10.22 -34.08 12.58
N ARG A 117 10.14 -32.84 12.10
CA ARG A 117 10.67 -32.44 10.78
C ARG A 117 12.17 -32.67 10.63
N VAL A 118 12.96 -32.35 11.67
CA VAL A 118 14.42 -32.58 11.66
C VAL A 118 14.76 -34.06 11.90
N GLY A 119 13.79 -34.90 12.25
CA GLY A 119 14.04 -36.28 12.61
C GLY A 119 14.76 -36.39 13.94
N HIS A 120 14.44 -35.53 14.92
CA HIS A 120 14.89 -35.67 16.31
C HIS A 120 13.89 -36.53 17.09
N THR A 121 13.72 -37.78 16.65
CA THR A 121 12.87 -38.76 17.33
C THR A 121 13.74 -39.81 18.02
N PHE A 122 13.16 -40.57 18.96
CA PHE A 122 13.90 -41.63 19.63
C PHE A 122 14.50 -42.62 18.64
N LEU A 123 13.75 -43.07 17.63
CA LEU A 123 14.22 -44.07 16.66
C LEU A 123 15.42 -43.60 15.83
N THR A 124 15.43 -42.33 15.44
CA THR A 124 16.47 -41.74 14.60
C THR A 124 17.69 -41.31 15.41
N HIS A 125 17.51 -40.91 16.68
CA HIS A 125 18.58 -40.48 17.58
C HIS A 125 19.07 -41.55 18.57
N ARG A 126 18.44 -42.75 18.58
CA ARG A 126 18.81 -43.85 19.49
C ARG A 126 20.30 -44.16 19.45
N HIS A 127 20.87 -44.21 18.25
CA HIS A 127 22.30 -44.48 18.06
C HIS A 127 23.19 -43.42 18.73
N LEU A 128 22.81 -42.13 18.70
CA LEU A 128 23.52 -41.06 19.39
C LEU A 128 23.44 -41.18 20.91
N LEU A 129 22.30 -41.64 21.45
CA LEU A 129 22.11 -41.81 22.90
C LEU A 129 22.92 -43.00 23.44
N HIS A 130 23.06 -44.07 22.66
CA HIS A 130 23.81 -45.27 23.04
C HIS A 130 25.26 -45.28 22.54
N SER A 131 25.69 -44.25 21.81
CA SER A 131 27.00 -44.19 21.12
C SER A 131 27.22 -45.35 20.13
N ASP A 132 26.12 -45.86 19.56
CA ASP A 132 26.14 -46.89 18.52
C ASP A 132 26.46 -46.26 17.15
N PRO A 133 27.00 -47.04 16.18
CA PRO A 133 27.19 -46.57 14.82
C PRO A 133 25.86 -46.12 14.17
N ALA A 134 25.93 -45.11 13.31
CA ALA A 134 24.76 -44.58 12.62
C ALA A 134 24.11 -45.68 11.74
N PRO A 135 22.78 -45.88 11.83
CA PRO A 135 22.11 -46.90 11.06
C PRO A 135 22.14 -46.56 9.57
N ILE A 136 22.52 -47.53 8.74
CA ILE A 136 22.56 -47.40 7.28
C ILE A 136 21.19 -47.81 6.72
N CYS A 137 20.60 -46.95 5.89
CA CYS A 137 19.37 -47.28 5.19
C CYS A 137 19.70 -48.09 3.92
N ASN A 138 19.39 -49.39 3.91
CA ASN A 138 19.62 -50.26 2.75
C ASN A 138 18.84 -49.85 1.49
N GLY A 139 17.77 -49.06 1.62
CA GLY A 139 16.99 -48.54 0.48
C GLY A 139 17.39 -47.14 0.01
N CYS A 140 18.31 -46.47 0.71
CA CYS A 140 18.72 -45.09 0.44
C CYS A 140 20.16 -45.00 -0.08
N ASN A 141 20.78 -46.15 -0.41
CA ASN A 141 22.16 -46.27 -0.85
C ASN A 141 22.25 -46.17 -2.38
#